data_AF-A0A2E3XX82-F1
#
_entry.id   AF-A0A2E3XX82-F1
#
_cell.length_a   1.000
_cell.length_b   1.000
_cell.length_c   1.000
_cell.angle_alpha   90.00
_cell.angle_beta   90.00
_cell.angle_gamma   90.00
#
_symmetry.space_group_name_H-M   'P 1'
#
loop_
_entity.id
_entity.type
_entity.pdbx_description
1 polymer ?
#
loop_
_entity_poly.entity_id
_entity_poly.type
_entity_poly.pdbx_seq_one_letter_code
_entity_poly.pdbx_strand_id
1 'polypeptide(L)'
;MFKTNLMTLMDLKSFLRFYNSVVKIITEHINYFSSSPERYFSQVVMKNSIYLGVIIAIGLLVLTLLILFVCRRKKVNVPHEVHFNPENSDQMQLNYYRDNLSTSEIGTFYERYIGYLYEKEGYVVRFHGATNGYDDLGRDLIIESKKEVMIVQAKCWAKYKKIHEKHIFQLFGSMEHYKRTHLNETREVRAVFFTTANYSERTKEIAKVLGVEINFKDVDKNYPLIKCNINQKGDRIYHLPFDPYYDKIMIDLSVGKCYVHTVEEAISKGFRRANRIL
;
A
#
# COMPACT_ATOMS: atom_id res chain seq x y z
N MET A 1 -8.17 28.50 -0.51
CA MET A 1 -8.31 29.54 -1.55
C MET A 1 -7.71 28.97 -2.83
N PHE A 2 -8.58 28.55 -3.75
CA PHE A 2 -8.20 27.98 -5.05
C PHE A 2 -7.55 29.06 -5.92
N LYS A 3 -6.39 28.76 -6.52
CA LYS A 3 -5.98 29.40 -7.77
C LYS A 3 -5.36 28.37 -8.70
N THR A 4 -6.13 28.14 -9.75
CA THR A 4 -5.89 27.42 -11.00
C THR A 4 -4.66 27.94 -11.76
N ASN A 5 -3.97 27.02 -12.43
CA ASN A 5 -3.37 27.22 -13.75
C ASN A 5 -3.47 25.86 -14.46
N LEU A 6 -4.49 25.61 -15.29
CA LEU A 6 -4.79 26.25 -16.58
C LEU A 6 -3.69 25.99 -17.63
N MET A 7 -3.39 24.72 -17.88
CA MET A 7 -3.02 24.27 -19.22
C MET A 7 -3.33 22.78 -19.36
N THR A 8 -3.87 22.43 -20.52
CA THR A 8 -4.28 21.08 -20.98
C THR A 8 -5.64 20.55 -20.53
N LEU A 9 -6.61 21.44 -20.33
CA LEU A 9 -7.95 21.23 -20.88
C LEU A 9 -7.91 21.70 -22.33
N MET A 10 -7.24 20.93 -23.20
CA MET A 10 -7.58 20.97 -24.62
C MET A 10 -9.04 20.56 -24.67
N ASP A 11 -9.87 21.57 -24.83
CA ASP A 11 -11.32 21.59 -24.64
C ASP A 11 -11.95 20.27 -25.09
N LEU A 12 -12.51 19.52 -24.14
CA LEU A 12 -13.12 18.21 -24.37
C LEU A 12 -14.18 18.28 -25.50
N LYS A 13 -14.82 19.45 -25.68
CA LYS A 13 -15.72 19.71 -26.82
C LYS A 13 -14.98 19.77 -28.16
N SER A 14 -13.78 20.31 -28.18
CA SER A 14 -12.92 20.36 -29.37
C SER A 14 -12.41 18.96 -29.73
N PHE A 15 -12.07 18.13 -28.74
CA PHE A 15 -11.76 16.71 -28.96
C PHE A 15 -12.97 15.92 -29.47
N LEU A 16 -14.15 16.07 -28.84
CA LEU A 16 -15.37 15.41 -29.30
C LEU A 16 -15.80 15.84 -30.70
N ARG A 17 -15.64 17.12 -31.06
CA ARG A 17 -15.91 17.62 -32.42
C ARG A 17 -15.00 16.97 -33.45
N PHE A 18 -13.70 16.85 -33.14
CA PHE A 18 -12.74 16.15 -34.00
C PHE A 18 -13.11 14.66 -34.14
N TYR A 19 -13.37 13.97 -33.03
CA TYR A 19 -13.75 12.56 -33.03
C TYR A 19 -15.01 12.29 -33.88
N ASN A 20 -16.07 13.08 -33.68
CA ASN A 20 -17.31 12.94 -34.45
C ASN A 20 -17.10 13.23 -35.95
N SER A 21 -16.21 14.16 -36.30
CA SER A 21 -15.86 14.42 -37.70
C SER A 21 -15.16 13.23 -38.35
N VAL A 22 -14.25 12.56 -37.62
CA VAL A 22 -13.55 11.37 -38.10
C VAL A 22 -14.52 10.19 -38.27
N VAL A 23 -15.41 9.95 -37.30
CA VAL A 23 -16.42 8.88 -37.39
C VAL A 23 -17.36 9.10 -38.57
N LYS A 24 -17.76 10.34 -38.84
CA LYS A 24 -18.61 10.67 -39.99
C LYS A 24 -17.94 10.34 -41.33
N ILE A 25 -16.68 10.73 -41.50
CA ILE A 25 -15.88 10.44 -42.71
C ILE A 25 -15.77 8.93 -42.91
N ILE A 26 -15.46 8.18 -41.86
CA ILE A 26 -15.35 6.71 -41.93
C ILE A 26 -16.69 6.09 -42.34
N THR A 27 -17.81 6.56 -41.77
CA THR A 27 -19.15 6.05 -42.07
C THR A 27 -19.55 6.32 -43.52
N GLU A 28 -19.22 7.50 -44.06
CA GLU A 28 -19.46 7.84 -45.46
C GLU A 28 -18.65 6.95 -46.42
N HIS A 29 -17.39 6.65 -46.09
CA HIS A 29 -16.57 5.72 -46.87
C HIS A 29 -17.10 4.27 -46.84
N ILE A 30 -17.59 3.80 -45.70
CA ILE A 30 -18.20 2.45 -45.57
C ILE A 30 -19.50 2.35 -46.38
N ASN A 31 -20.34 3.38 -46.33
CA ASN A 31 -21.60 3.42 -47.07
C ASN A 31 -21.37 3.51 -48.59
N TYR A 32 -20.34 4.25 -49.02
CA TYR A 32 -19.97 4.35 -50.43
C TYR A 32 -19.36 3.03 -50.96
N PHE A 33 -18.52 2.36 -50.15
CA PHE A 33 -18.01 1.02 -50.45
C PHE A 33 -19.15 0.00 -50.62
N SER A 34 -20.14 0.04 -49.73
CA SER A 34 -21.26 -0.91 -49.73
C SER A 34 -22.20 -0.74 -50.92
N SER A 35 -22.30 0.47 -51.50
CA SER A 35 -23.22 0.77 -52.61
C SER A 35 -22.60 0.61 -54.00
N SER A 36 -21.27 0.65 -54.15
CA SER A 36 -20.59 0.49 -55.46
C SER A 36 -19.13 0.02 -55.32
N PRO A 37 -18.89 -1.28 -55.04
CA PRO A 37 -17.56 -1.80 -54.71
C PRO A 37 -16.51 -1.66 -55.85
N GLU A 38 -16.89 -1.92 -57.10
CA GLU A 38 -15.95 -1.91 -58.24
C GLU A 38 -15.46 -0.50 -58.61
N ARG A 39 -16.29 0.53 -58.41
CA ARG A 39 -15.91 1.95 -58.62
C ARG A 39 -15.04 2.49 -57.48
N TYR A 40 -15.22 1.98 -56.26
CA TYR A 40 -14.38 2.32 -55.11
C TYR A 40 -12.93 1.88 -55.32
N PHE A 41 -12.71 0.63 -55.75
CA PHE A 41 -11.36 0.08 -55.94
C PHE A 41 -10.56 0.80 -57.05
N SER A 42 -11.21 1.28 -58.11
CA SER A 42 -10.51 1.97 -59.21
C SER A 42 -10.05 3.41 -58.90
N GLN A 43 -10.72 4.13 -57.99
CA GLN A 43 -10.32 5.50 -57.61
C GLN A 43 -9.48 5.58 -56.32
N VAL A 44 -9.62 4.62 -55.41
CA VAL A 44 -9.11 4.72 -54.04
C VAL A 44 -7.71 4.12 -53.87
N VAL A 45 -7.35 3.10 -54.66
CA VAL A 45 -6.08 2.35 -54.52
C VAL A 45 -4.82 3.21 -54.74
N MET A 46 -4.91 4.28 -55.55
CA MET A 46 -3.76 5.16 -55.81
C MET A 46 -3.61 6.33 -54.82
N LYS A 47 -4.70 6.83 -54.21
CA LYS A 47 -4.65 7.94 -53.23
C LYS A 47 -4.49 7.45 -51.79
N ASN A 48 -4.97 6.26 -51.44
CA ASN A 48 -4.97 5.78 -50.05
C ASN A 48 -3.63 5.26 -49.53
N SER A 49 -2.67 4.90 -50.39
CA SER A 49 -1.32 4.50 -49.94
C SER A 49 -0.59 5.67 -49.25
N ILE A 50 -0.76 6.89 -49.77
CA ILE A 50 -0.15 8.10 -49.20
C ILE A 50 -0.83 8.46 -47.89
N TYR A 51 -2.16 8.45 -47.82
CA TYR A 51 -2.89 8.76 -46.59
C TYR A 51 -2.61 7.75 -45.46
N LEU A 52 -2.53 6.46 -45.79
CA LEU A 52 -2.18 5.43 -44.81
C LEU A 52 -0.74 5.61 -44.31
N GLY A 53 0.20 5.93 -45.20
CA GLY A 53 1.58 6.27 -44.85
C GLY A 53 1.68 7.50 -43.93
N VAL A 54 0.90 8.54 -44.19
CA VAL A 54 0.85 9.76 -43.37
C VAL A 54 0.28 9.47 -41.97
N ILE A 55 -0.78 8.67 -41.87
CA ILE A 55 -1.37 8.29 -40.58
C ILE A 55 -0.39 7.47 -39.74
N ILE A 56 0.31 6.50 -40.35
CA ILE A 56 1.33 5.70 -39.67
C ILE A 56 2.50 6.58 -39.21
N ALA A 57 2.95 7.51 -40.06
CA ALA A 57 4.04 8.43 -39.72
C ALA A 57 3.67 9.36 -38.54
N ILE A 58 2.45 9.91 -38.51
CA ILE A 58 1.96 10.73 -37.40
C ILE A 58 1.87 9.89 -36.12
N GLY A 59 1.35 8.65 -36.21
CA GLY A 59 1.27 7.73 -35.08
C GLY A 59 2.64 7.41 -34.46
N LEU A 60 3.64 7.12 -35.29
CA LEU A 60 5.02 6.87 -34.83
C LEU A 60 5.65 8.11 -34.20
N LEU A 61 5.38 9.31 -34.75
CA LEU A 61 5.91 10.56 -34.21
C LEU A 61 5.31 10.90 -32.85
N VAL A 62 4.01 10.70 -32.66
CA VAL A 62 3.32 10.87 -31.37
C VAL A 62 3.84 9.87 -30.33
N LEU A 63 4.03 8.61 -30.72
CA LEU A 63 4.59 7.57 -29.83
C LEU A 63 6.03 7.92 -29.40
N THR A 64 6.85 8.40 -30.34
CA THR A 64 8.24 8.82 -30.05
C THR A 64 8.28 10.02 -29.10
N LEU A 65 7.40 11.00 -29.30
CA LEU A 65 7.28 12.15 -28.39
C LEU A 65 6.77 11.75 -27.00
N LEU A 66 5.86 10.78 -26.90
CA LEU A 66 5.41 10.20 -25.64
C LEU A 66 6.54 9.48 -24.90
N ILE A 67 7.33 8.67 -25.61
CA ILE A 67 8.52 8.01 -25.04
C ILE A 67 9.53 9.05 -24.56
N LEU A 68 9.82 10.08 -25.36
CA LEU A 68 10.71 11.18 -24.96
C LEU A 68 10.17 11.98 -23.78
N PHE A 69 8.86 12.18 -23.68
CA PHE A 69 8.21 12.85 -22.55
C PHE A 69 8.32 12.02 -21.26
N VAL A 70 8.10 10.70 -21.34
CA VAL A 70 8.30 9.76 -20.22
C VAL A 70 9.77 9.69 -19.82
N CYS A 71 10.69 9.59 -20.78
CA CYS A 71 12.13 9.58 -20.54
C CYS A 71 12.66 10.90 -19.97
N ARG A 72 12.11 12.06 -20.39
CA ARG A 72 12.48 13.38 -19.84
C ARG A 72 12.05 13.57 -18.39
N ARG A 73 11.01 12.87 -17.91
CA ARG A 73 10.66 12.86 -16.47
C ARG A 73 11.66 12.09 -15.59
N LYS A 74 12.62 11.36 -16.17
CA LYS A 74 13.65 10.60 -15.43
C LYS A 74 15.01 11.28 -15.29
N LYS A 75 15.18 12.55 -15.65
CA LYS A 75 16.39 13.32 -15.31
C LYS A 75 16.08 14.34 -14.21
N VAL A 76 16.11 13.86 -12.97
CA VAL A 76 16.38 14.72 -11.82
C VAL A 76 17.89 14.98 -11.82
N ASN A 77 18.29 16.23 -12.00
CA ASN A 77 19.68 16.63 -11.81
C ASN A 77 20.02 16.48 -10.32
N VAL A 78 20.85 15.49 -9.99
CA VAL A 78 21.46 15.37 -8.67
C VAL A 78 22.76 16.20 -8.70
N PRO A 79 22.90 17.24 -7.87
CA PRO A 79 24.12 18.03 -7.79
C PRO A 79 25.30 17.16 -7.31
N HIS A 80 26.48 17.43 -7.85
CA HIS A 80 27.74 16.79 -7.50
C HIS A 80 28.15 17.08 -6.05
N GLU A 81 28.65 16.03 -5.39
CA GLU A 81 29.35 15.97 -4.09
C GLU A 81 28.69 16.69 -2.91
N VAL A 82 27.55 16.13 -2.48
CA VAL A 82 27.15 16.22 -1.07
C VAL A 82 27.93 15.15 -0.31
N HIS A 83 28.64 15.53 0.74
CA HIS A 83 29.21 14.59 1.71
C HIS A 83 28.06 13.71 2.24
N PHE A 84 27.92 12.50 1.71
CA PHE A 84 26.80 11.61 2.02
C PHE A 84 27.00 11.12 3.46
N ASN A 85 26.38 11.79 4.43
CA ASN A 85 26.20 11.19 5.75
C ASN A 85 25.03 10.19 5.63
N PRO A 86 25.28 8.86 5.68
CA PRO A 86 24.22 7.87 5.57
C PRO A 86 23.16 8.02 6.68
N GLU A 87 23.54 8.53 7.85
CA GLU A 87 22.66 8.75 9.00
C GLU A 87 21.59 9.79 8.68
N ASN A 88 22.02 10.92 8.11
CA ASN A 88 21.11 11.97 7.65
C ASN A 88 20.19 11.43 6.55
N SER A 89 20.69 10.58 5.66
CA SER A 89 19.88 9.98 4.59
C SER A 89 18.80 9.03 5.13
N ASP A 90 19.13 8.16 6.06
CA ASP A 90 18.18 7.19 6.63
C ASP A 90 17.13 7.88 7.51
N GLN A 91 17.54 8.86 8.33
CA GLN A 91 16.60 9.65 9.13
C GLN A 91 15.67 10.47 8.25
N MET A 92 16.18 11.06 7.15
CA MET A 92 15.36 11.78 6.17
C MET A 92 14.33 10.85 5.51
N GLN A 93 14.72 9.64 5.12
CA GLN A 93 13.79 8.65 4.55
C GLN A 93 12.72 8.21 5.56
N LEU A 94 13.09 8.02 6.83
CA LEU A 94 12.13 7.70 7.89
C LEU A 94 11.10 8.83 8.09
N ASN A 95 11.56 10.08 8.13
CA ASN A 95 10.69 11.24 8.29
C ASN A 95 9.74 11.35 7.08
N TYR A 96 10.27 11.20 5.86
CA TYR A 96 9.46 11.20 4.65
C TYR A 96 8.37 10.12 4.68
N TYR A 97 8.71 8.89 5.06
CA TYR A 97 7.76 7.78 5.20
C TYR A 97 6.63 8.13 6.18
N ARG A 98 6.97 8.69 7.35
CA ARG A 98 5.99 9.05 8.38
C ARG A 98 4.98 10.09 7.88
N ASP A 99 5.44 11.05 7.09
CA ASP A 99 4.62 12.17 6.62
C ASP A 99 3.81 11.83 5.35
N ASN A 100 4.20 10.78 4.61
CA ASN A 100 3.68 10.49 3.27
C ASN A 100 3.11 9.07 3.12
N LEU A 101 2.35 8.60 4.11
CA LEU A 101 1.68 7.30 4.04
C LEU A 101 0.56 7.29 3.00
N SER A 102 0.60 6.32 2.09
CA SER A 102 -0.53 5.97 1.23
C SER A 102 -1.69 5.37 2.02
N THR A 103 -2.87 5.24 1.41
CA THR A 103 -4.05 4.63 2.07
C THR A 103 -3.79 3.19 2.51
N SER A 104 -3.03 2.41 1.75
CA SER A 104 -2.65 1.05 2.15
C SER A 104 -1.68 1.06 3.32
N GLU A 105 -0.68 1.94 3.27
CA GLU A 105 0.32 2.06 4.33
C GLU A 105 -0.27 2.56 5.65
N ILE A 106 -1.37 3.33 5.64
CA ILE A 106 -2.11 3.68 6.86
C ILE A 106 -2.62 2.44 7.60
N GLY A 107 -3.10 1.43 6.85
CA GLY A 107 -3.53 0.14 7.42
C GLY A 107 -2.36 -0.57 8.09
N THR A 108 -1.29 -0.81 7.32
CA THR A 108 -0.07 -1.46 7.84
C THR A 108 0.57 -0.69 9.00
N PHE A 109 0.58 0.64 8.95
CA PHE A 109 1.09 1.49 10.02
C PHE A 109 0.29 1.33 11.32
N TYR A 110 -1.03 1.16 11.21
CA TYR A 110 -1.89 0.90 12.35
C TYR A 110 -1.71 -0.50 12.92
N GLU A 111 -1.61 -1.52 12.07
CA GLU A 111 -1.27 -2.89 12.49
C GLU A 111 0.06 -2.92 13.25
N ARG A 112 1.08 -2.23 12.72
CA ARG A 112 2.39 -2.06 13.36
C ARG A 112 2.29 -1.35 14.70
N TYR A 113 1.48 -0.30 14.80
CA TYR A 113 1.26 0.40 16.06
C TYR A 113 0.61 -0.50 17.12
N ILE A 114 -0.45 -1.24 16.77
CA ILE A 114 -1.07 -2.18 17.70
C ILE A 114 -0.07 -3.25 18.14
N GLY A 115 0.69 -3.83 17.20
CA GLY A 115 1.73 -4.80 17.55
C GLY A 115 2.82 -4.22 18.46
N TYR A 116 3.28 -2.99 18.23
CA TYR A 116 4.23 -2.30 19.10
C TYR A 116 3.72 -2.19 20.55
N LEU A 117 2.45 -1.87 20.76
CA LEU A 117 1.88 -1.77 22.11
C LEU A 117 1.98 -3.09 22.87
N TYR A 118 1.72 -4.20 22.20
CA TYR A 118 1.78 -5.54 22.79
C TYR A 118 3.22 -6.05 22.96
N GLU A 119 4.12 -5.82 21.99
CA GLU A 119 5.54 -6.16 22.14
C GLU A 119 6.17 -5.40 23.32
N LYS A 120 5.77 -4.14 23.55
CA LYS A 120 6.20 -3.35 24.71
C LYS A 120 5.76 -3.98 26.05
N GLU A 121 4.63 -4.67 26.05
CA GLU A 121 4.10 -5.38 27.22
C GLU A 121 4.66 -6.82 27.35
N GLY A 122 5.55 -7.23 26.44
CA GLY A 122 6.21 -8.54 26.48
C GLY A 122 5.44 -9.66 25.78
N TYR A 123 4.42 -9.35 24.98
CA TYR A 123 3.78 -10.33 24.12
C TYR A 123 4.62 -10.61 22.88
N VAL A 124 4.49 -11.82 22.34
CA VAL A 124 5.05 -12.18 21.04
C VAL A 124 4.04 -11.81 19.97
N VAL A 125 4.43 -10.99 18.99
CA VAL A 125 3.53 -10.51 17.93
C VAL A 125 4.00 -10.98 16.56
N ARG A 126 3.08 -11.57 15.78
CA ARG A 126 3.28 -11.88 14.36
C ARG A 126 2.42 -10.94 13.51
N PHE A 127 3.07 -10.17 12.65
CA PHE A 127 2.44 -9.21 11.74
C PHE A 127 1.94 -9.90 10.46
N HIS A 128 0.86 -10.66 10.58
CA HIS A 128 0.37 -11.54 9.51
C HIS A 128 -0.16 -10.77 8.30
N GLY A 129 -0.93 -9.69 8.51
CA GLY A 129 -1.43 -8.83 7.43
C GLY A 129 -0.31 -8.17 6.63
N ALA A 130 0.67 -7.60 7.33
CA ALA A 130 1.85 -6.98 6.72
C ALA A 130 2.77 -7.96 5.97
N THR A 131 2.71 -9.27 6.28
CA THR A 131 3.59 -10.28 5.68
C THR A 131 2.93 -11.13 4.60
N ASN A 132 1.61 -11.36 4.68
CA ASN A 132 0.89 -12.34 3.84
C ASN A 132 -0.19 -11.75 2.92
N GLY A 133 -0.46 -10.44 2.98
CA GLY A 133 -1.39 -9.79 2.05
C GLY A 133 -2.81 -10.38 2.11
N TYR A 134 -3.42 -10.66 0.95
CA TYR A 134 -4.83 -11.08 0.83
C TYR A 134 -5.12 -12.52 1.29
N ASP A 135 -4.10 -13.36 1.47
CA ASP A 135 -4.25 -14.77 1.88
C ASP A 135 -4.33 -14.95 3.42
N ASP A 136 -4.42 -13.86 4.16
CA ASP A 136 -4.34 -13.79 5.62
C ASP A 136 -5.62 -14.27 6.36
N LEU A 137 -6.70 -14.57 5.61
CA LEU A 137 -8.07 -14.81 6.08
C LEU A 137 -8.68 -13.61 6.83
N GLY A 138 -8.07 -12.44 6.77
CA GLY A 138 -8.42 -11.24 7.53
C GLY A 138 -7.80 -11.18 8.93
N ARG A 139 -6.73 -11.94 9.18
CA ARG A 139 -5.96 -11.90 10.44
C ARG A 139 -4.79 -10.94 10.25
N ASP A 140 -4.91 -9.75 10.83
CA ASP A 140 -3.88 -8.74 10.70
C ASP A 140 -2.70 -9.04 11.66
N LEU A 141 -2.99 -9.43 12.92
CA LEU A 141 -1.97 -9.86 13.90
C LEU A 141 -2.34 -11.17 14.59
N ILE A 142 -1.31 -11.94 14.97
CA ILE A 142 -1.43 -13.03 15.94
C ILE A 142 -0.56 -12.67 17.13
N ILE A 143 -1.17 -12.48 18.29
CA ILE A 143 -0.50 -12.02 19.50
C ILE A 143 -0.55 -13.11 20.55
N GLU A 144 0.61 -13.49 21.07
CA GLU A 144 0.78 -14.67 21.91
C GLU A 144 1.37 -14.29 23.27
N SER A 145 0.81 -14.87 24.33
CA SER A 145 1.42 -14.91 25.65
C SER A 145 1.52 -16.35 26.15
N LYS A 146 1.95 -16.54 27.39
CA LYS A 146 1.94 -17.86 28.05
C LYS A 146 0.52 -18.39 28.30
N LYS A 147 -0.49 -17.50 28.37
CA LYS A 147 -1.86 -17.84 28.77
C LYS A 147 -2.83 -17.89 27.60
N GLU A 148 -2.61 -17.04 26.60
CA GLU A 148 -3.59 -16.80 25.54
C GLU A 148 -2.94 -16.55 24.18
N VAL A 149 -3.76 -16.73 23.15
CA VAL A 149 -3.52 -16.32 21.78
C VAL A 149 -4.67 -15.41 21.33
N MET A 150 -4.35 -14.19 20.93
CA MET A 150 -5.29 -13.26 20.35
C MET A 150 -5.16 -13.27 18.83
N ILE A 151 -6.28 -13.55 18.16
CA ILE A 151 -6.43 -13.37 16.72
C ILE A 151 -7.00 -11.98 16.49
N VAL A 152 -6.22 -11.12 15.85
CA VAL A 152 -6.51 -9.69 15.79
C VAL A 152 -6.83 -9.25 14.37
N GLN A 153 -7.87 -8.44 14.23
CA GLN A 153 -8.12 -7.63 13.03
C GLN A 153 -8.13 -6.15 13.42
N ALA A 154 -7.46 -5.31 12.64
CA ALA A 154 -7.24 -3.89 12.87
C ALA A 154 -7.72 -3.07 11.67
N LYS A 155 -8.68 -2.16 11.89
CA LYS A 155 -9.21 -1.27 10.83
C LYS A 155 -9.07 0.19 11.21
N CYS A 156 -8.05 0.85 10.64
CA CYS A 156 -7.82 2.29 10.75
C CYS A 156 -8.64 3.06 9.71
N TRP A 157 -9.92 3.28 9.99
CA TRP A 157 -10.84 4.01 9.12
C TRP A 157 -11.23 5.37 9.72
N ALA A 158 -11.64 6.30 8.86
CA ALA A 158 -12.12 7.62 9.31
C ALA A 158 -13.33 7.48 10.26
N LYS A 159 -13.42 8.35 11.27
CA LYS A 159 -14.46 8.27 12.33
C LYS A 159 -15.90 8.31 11.81
N TYR A 160 -16.15 8.97 10.68
CA TYR A 160 -17.48 9.00 10.05
C TYR A 160 -17.86 7.67 9.38
N LYS A 161 -16.89 6.79 9.10
CA LYS A 161 -17.16 5.43 8.60
C LYS A 161 -17.63 4.55 9.74
N LYS A 162 -18.33 3.48 9.37
CA LYS A 162 -18.92 2.53 10.30
C LYS A 162 -18.38 1.13 10.06
N ILE A 163 -18.00 0.45 11.13
CA ILE A 163 -17.70 -0.98 11.12
C ILE A 163 -19.02 -1.75 11.15
N HIS A 164 -19.20 -2.57 10.12
CA HIS A 164 -20.34 -3.46 9.97
C HIS A 164 -20.04 -4.84 10.54
N GLU A 165 -21.11 -5.52 10.94
CA GLU A 165 -21.16 -6.87 11.51
C GLU A 165 -20.37 -7.91 10.71
N LYS A 166 -20.31 -7.76 9.38
CA LYS A 166 -19.54 -8.66 8.50
C LYS A 166 -18.07 -8.81 8.91
N HIS A 167 -17.48 -7.75 9.46
CA HIS A 167 -16.08 -7.79 9.92
C HIS A 167 -15.93 -8.61 11.20
N ILE A 168 -16.92 -8.52 12.10
CA ILE A 168 -16.97 -9.34 13.31
C ILE A 168 -17.20 -10.81 12.97
N PHE A 169 -18.10 -11.10 12.02
CA PHE A 169 -18.30 -12.46 11.51
C PHE A 169 -17.03 -13.04 10.88
N GLN A 170 -16.34 -12.26 10.05
CA GLN A 170 -15.10 -12.67 9.41
C GLN A 170 -14.02 -12.98 10.45
N LEU A 171 -13.81 -12.09 11.42
CA LEU A 171 -12.80 -12.30 12.47
C LEU A 171 -13.14 -13.51 13.34
N PHE A 172 -14.40 -13.67 13.74
CA PHE A 172 -14.85 -14.84 14.49
C PHE A 172 -14.56 -16.14 13.72
N GLY A 173 -14.95 -16.21 12.44
CA GLY A 173 -14.67 -17.39 11.60
C GLY A 173 -13.18 -17.66 11.43
N SER A 174 -12.36 -16.62 11.34
CA SER A 174 -10.90 -16.73 11.23
C SER A 174 -10.24 -17.26 12.51
N MET A 175 -10.78 -16.88 13.66
CA MET A 175 -10.36 -17.35 14.98
C MET A 175 -10.75 -18.82 15.19
N GLU A 176 -11.97 -19.22 14.82
CA GLU A 176 -12.40 -20.62 14.86
C GLU A 176 -11.58 -21.50 13.89
N HIS A 177 -11.28 -20.99 12.69
CA HIS A 177 -10.35 -21.66 11.77
C HIS A 177 -8.94 -21.82 12.37
N TYR A 178 -8.43 -20.80 13.08
CA TYR A 178 -7.14 -20.90 13.78
C TYR A 178 -7.16 -22.02 14.83
N LYS A 179 -8.17 -22.05 15.71
CA LYS A 179 -8.36 -23.11 16.72
C LYS A 179 -8.37 -24.50 16.07
N ARG A 180 -9.10 -24.65 14.96
CA ARG A 180 -9.23 -25.94 14.27
C ARG A 180 -7.91 -26.41 13.63
N THR A 181 -7.08 -25.50 13.17
CA THR A 181 -5.79 -25.80 12.52
C THR A 181 -4.63 -25.94 13.50
N HIS A 182 -4.82 -25.50 14.75
CA HIS A 182 -3.83 -25.56 15.83
C HIS A 182 -4.36 -26.41 17.00
N LEU A 183 -4.66 -27.69 16.75
CA LEU A 183 -5.30 -28.59 17.72
C LEU A 183 -4.50 -28.82 19.02
N ASN A 184 -3.19 -28.56 18.99
CA ASN A 184 -2.31 -28.65 20.15
C ASN A 184 -2.25 -27.32 20.95
N GLU A 185 -2.99 -26.30 20.53
CA GLU A 185 -3.06 -25.04 21.26
C GLU A 185 -3.89 -25.23 22.53
N THR A 186 -3.20 -25.23 23.68
CA THR A 186 -3.84 -25.38 24.99
C THR A 186 -4.19 -24.03 25.63
N ARG A 187 -3.69 -22.93 25.06
CA ARG A 187 -3.97 -21.57 25.54
C ARG A 187 -5.38 -21.14 25.15
N GLU A 188 -5.91 -20.15 25.86
CA GLU A 188 -7.17 -19.53 25.49
C GLU A 188 -6.99 -18.79 24.16
N VAL A 189 -7.80 -19.11 23.15
CA VAL A 189 -7.81 -18.41 21.86
C VAL A 189 -9.02 -17.50 21.77
N ARG A 190 -8.80 -16.20 21.62
CA ARG A 190 -9.86 -15.18 21.51
C ARG A 190 -9.67 -14.26 20.32
N ALA A 191 -10.77 -13.62 19.92
CA ALA A 191 -10.82 -12.67 18.81
C ALA A 191 -10.85 -11.22 19.33
N VAL A 192 -9.99 -10.36 18.79
CA VAL A 192 -9.91 -8.94 19.16
C VAL A 192 -9.95 -8.05 17.91
N PHE A 193 -10.88 -7.10 17.89
CA PHE A 193 -11.08 -6.19 16.79
C PHE A 193 -10.68 -4.77 17.19
N PHE A 194 -9.61 -4.24 16.62
CA PHE A 194 -9.17 -2.85 16.82
C PHE A 194 -9.71 -1.93 15.73
N THR A 195 -10.20 -0.76 16.12
CA THR A 195 -10.60 0.26 15.14
C THR A 195 -10.49 1.69 15.65
N THR A 196 -10.37 2.63 14.72
CA THR A 196 -10.54 4.08 14.92
C THR A 196 -11.92 4.58 14.48
N ALA A 197 -12.76 3.71 13.91
CA ALA A 197 -14.05 4.07 13.36
C ALA A 197 -15.19 3.78 14.34
N ASN A 198 -16.35 4.37 14.08
CA ASN A 198 -17.56 4.08 14.85
C ASN A 198 -18.13 2.70 14.47
N TYR A 199 -18.98 2.14 15.32
CA TYR A 199 -19.72 0.90 15.06
C TYR A 199 -21.16 1.02 15.57
N SER A 200 -22.07 0.24 14.97
CA SER A 200 -23.50 0.25 15.35
C SER A 200 -23.75 -0.53 16.63
N GLU A 201 -24.90 -0.31 17.28
CA GLU A 201 -25.34 -1.16 18.39
C GLU A 201 -25.47 -2.63 17.97
N ARG A 202 -26.02 -2.89 16.78
CA ARG A 202 -26.05 -4.24 16.20
C ARG A 202 -24.67 -4.89 16.16
N THR A 203 -23.64 -4.13 15.76
CA THR A 203 -22.25 -4.61 15.75
C THR A 203 -21.77 -4.98 17.16
N LYS A 204 -22.12 -4.18 18.17
CA LYS A 204 -21.78 -4.45 19.58
C LYS A 204 -22.47 -5.70 20.10
N GLU A 205 -23.77 -5.82 19.84
CA GLU A 205 -24.57 -6.98 20.22
C GLU A 205 -23.99 -8.27 19.63
N ILE A 206 -23.67 -8.27 18.34
CA ILE A 206 -23.09 -9.43 17.65
C ILE A 206 -21.72 -9.78 18.22
N ALA A 207 -20.85 -8.79 18.46
CA ALA A 207 -19.54 -9.02 19.05
C ALA A 207 -19.65 -9.63 20.46
N LYS A 208 -20.60 -9.14 21.27
CA LYS A 208 -20.89 -9.72 22.58
C LYS A 208 -21.36 -11.17 22.49
N VAL A 209 -22.28 -11.48 21.56
CA VAL A 209 -22.79 -12.85 21.36
C VAL A 209 -21.69 -13.82 20.92
N LEU A 210 -20.78 -13.36 20.05
CA LEU A 210 -19.70 -14.17 19.51
C LEU A 210 -18.43 -14.18 20.38
N GLY A 211 -18.41 -13.43 21.49
CA GLY A 211 -17.21 -13.28 22.32
C GLY A 211 -16.04 -12.59 21.61
N VAL A 212 -16.33 -11.71 20.65
CA VAL A 212 -15.32 -10.88 19.98
C VAL A 212 -15.17 -9.57 20.75
N GLU A 213 -13.96 -9.28 21.21
CA GLU A 213 -13.64 -8.01 21.87
C GLU A 213 -13.52 -6.90 20.83
N ILE A 214 -14.16 -5.75 21.02
CA ILE A 214 -13.99 -4.57 20.16
C ILE A 214 -13.30 -3.47 20.96
N ASN A 215 -12.12 -3.07 20.49
CA ASN A 215 -11.31 -2.01 21.08
C ASN A 215 -11.25 -0.78 20.17
N PHE A 216 -11.74 0.35 20.69
CA PHE A 216 -11.52 1.64 20.05
C PHE A 216 -10.13 2.16 20.42
N LYS A 217 -9.23 2.30 19.45
CA LYS A 217 -7.86 2.72 19.69
C LYS A 217 -7.39 3.68 18.62
N ASP A 218 -7.28 4.96 18.98
CA ASP A 218 -6.67 5.97 18.13
C ASP A 218 -5.16 5.68 17.95
N VAL A 219 -4.66 5.96 16.74
CA VAL A 219 -3.24 5.77 16.40
C VAL A 219 -2.42 6.94 16.94
N ASP A 220 -1.41 6.61 17.75
CA ASP A 220 -0.35 7.57 18.05
C ASP A 220 0.65 7.53 16.89
N LYS A 221 0.75 8.61 16.11
CA LYS A 221 1.68 8.66 14.97
C LYS A 221 3.14 8.84 15.37
N ASN A 222 3.39 9.17 16.64
CA ASN A 222 4.73 9.46 17.16
C ASN A 222 5.41 8.24 17.78
N TYR A 223 4.80 7.04 17.72
CA TYR A 223 5.44 5.83 18.21
C TYR A 223 6.76 5.53 17.46
N PRO A 224 7.74 4.88 18.13
CA PRO A 224 9.03 4.59 17.51
C PRO A 224 8.88 3.56 16.38
N LEU A 225 9.49 3.84 15.23
CA LEU A 225 9.33 3.07 13.99
C LEU A 225 10.59 2.27 13.61
N ILE A 226 11.69 2.46 14.34
CA ILE A 226 12.93 1.75 14.05
C ILE A 226 12.98 0.52 14.93
N LYS A 227 13.06 -0.66 14.31
CA LYS A 227 13.23 -1.94 15.01
C LYS A 227 14.71 -2.27 15.13
N CYS A 228 15.21 -2.31 16.36
CA CYS A 228 16.57 -2.73 16.70
C CYS A 228 16.55 -4.23 17.04
N ASN A 229 17.17 -5.03 16.18
CA ASN A 229 17.20 -6.49 16.27
C ASN A 229 18.61 -6.99 16.61
N ILE A 230 18.66 -8.04 17.43
CA ILE A 230 19.88 -8.83 17.67
C ILE A 230 19.62 -10.20 17.05
N ASN A 231 20.41 -10.56 16.03
CA ASN A 231 20.26 -11.84 15.35
C ASN A 231 20.91 -12.99 16.17
N GLN A 232 20.79 -14.23 15.69
CA GLN A 232 21.36 -15.41 16.37
C GLN A 232 22.89 -15.38 16.46
N LYS A 233 23.58 -14.63 15.59
CA LYS A 233 25.03 -14.45 15.63
C LYS A 233 25.47 -13.31 16.57
N GLY A 234 24.52 -12.58 17.15
CA GLY A 234 24.77 -11.42 18.00
C GLY A 234 24.92 -10.10 17.24
N ASP A 235 24.71 -10.07 15.92
CA ASP A 235 24.76 -8.81 15.16
C ASP A 235 23.60 -7.91 15.58
N ARG A 236 23.93 -6.66 15.90
CA ARG A 236 22.99 -5.58 16.22
C ARG A 236 22.63 -4.82 14.95
N ILE A 237 21.42 -5.03 14.45
CA ILE A 237 20.95 -4.46 13.18
C ILE A 237 19.66 -3.66 13.41
N TYR A 238 19.60 -2.41 12.95
CA TYR A 238 18.36 -1.65 12.93
C TYR A 238 17.68 -1.71 11.56
N HIS A 239 16.35 -1.77 11.59
CA HIS A 239 15.47 -1.86 10.43
C HIS A 239 14.48 -0.71 10.44
N LEU A 240 14.28 -0.11 9.27
CA LEU A 240 13.30 0.93 8.99
C LEU A 240 12.02 0.28 8.46
N PRO A 241 10.86 0.95 8.58
CA PRO A 241 9.54 0.38 8.27
C PRO A 241 9.34 -0.06 6.81
N PHE A 242 10.24 0.33 5.91
CA PHE A 242 10.23 -0.04 4.49
C PHE A 242 11.29 -1.09 4.14
N ASP A 243 12.02 -1.62 5.12
CA ASP A 243 12.96 -2.72 4.89
C ASP A 243 12.22 -4.06 4.71
N PRO A 244 12.65 -4.95 3.79
CA PRO A 244 11.93 -6.19 3.47
C PRO A 244 11.71 -7.16 4.65
N TYR A 245 12.53 -7.07 5.69
CA TYR A 245 12.46 -7.93 6.88
C TYR A 245 11.81 -7.27 8.09
N TYR A 246 11.37 -6.00 7.98
CA TYR A 246 10.87 -5.24 9.13
C TYR A 246 9.72 -5.93 9.88
N ASP A 247 8.72 -6.44 9.15
CA ASP A 247 7.54 -7.09 9.75
C ASP A 247 7.81 -8.54 10.20
N LYS A 248 8.93 -9.14 9.77
CA LYS A 248 9.36 -10.47 10.21
C LYS A 248 10.13 -10.42 11.53
N ILE A 249 10.56 -9.24 11.94
CA ILE A 249 11.30 -9.03 13.18
C ILE A 249 10.33 -8.88 14.34
N MET A 250 10.45 -9.80 15.29
CA MET A 250 9.80 -9.73 16.60
C MET A 250 10.74 -9.03 17.58
N ILE A 251 10.19 -8.06 18.32
CA ILE A 251 10.91 -7.32 19.36
C ILE A 251 10.66 -7.97 20.70
N ASP A 252 11.74 -8.51 21.27
CA ASP A 252 11.79 -9.05 22.62
C ASP A 252 12.73 -8.18 23.46
N LEU A 253 12.15 -7.38 24.36
CA LEU A 253 12.89 -6.45 25.20
C LEU A 253 13.84 -7.17 26.18
N SER A 254 13.55 -8.42 26.55
CA SER A 254 14.34 -9.19 27.51
C SER A 254 15.72 -9.59 26.99
N VAL A 255 15.87 -9.63 25.66
CA VAL A 255 17.14 -9.97 24.99
C VAL A 255 17.79 -8.75 24.34
N GLY A 256 17.40 -7.53 24.75
CA GLY A 256 18.01 -6.28 24.32
C GLY A 256 17.62 -5.81 22.92
N LYS A 257 16.59 -6.41 22.29
CA LYS A 257 15.93 -5.82 21.12
C LYS A 257 15.06 -4.66 21.59
N CYS A 258 14.87 -3.65 20.76
CA CYS A 258 14.05 -2.51 21.15
C CYS A 258 13.51 -1.75 19.95
N TYR A 259 12.60 -0.82 20.24
CA TYR A 259 12.22 0.23 19.31
C TYR A 259 12.97 1.52 19.65
N VAL A 260 13.30 2.33 18.65
CA VAL A 260 13.90 3.66 18.84
C VAL A 260 13.27 4.69 17.89
N HIS A 261 13.33 5.96 18.28
CA HIS A 261 12.69 7.04 17.52
C HIS A 261 13.55 7.55 16.36
N THR A 262 14.87 7.53 16.55
CA THR A 262 15.83 8.12 15.61
C THR A 262 16.94 7.13 15.25
N VAL A 263 17.52 7.34 14.06
CA VAL A 263 18.68 6.58 13.58
C VAL A 263 19.88 6.79 14.51
N GLU A 264 20.07 8.01 15.00
CA GLU A 264 21.10 8.35 16.00
C GLU A 264 20.94 7.53 17.30
N GLU A 265 19.70 7.35 17.78
CA GLU A 265 19.43 6.52 18.95
C GLU A 265 19.76 5.05 18.67
N ALA A 266 19.49 4.54 17.46
CA ALA A 266 19.86 3.18 17.08
C ALA A 266 21.39 2.98 17.09
N ILE A 267 22.12 3.92 16.47
CA ILE A 267 23.59 3.87 16.33
C ILE A 267 24.27 4.02 17.68
N SER A 268 23.83 4.94 18.53
CA SER A 268 24.37 5.12 19.89
C SER A 268 24.17 3.89 20.78
N LYS A 269 23.14 3.07 20.51
CA LYS A 269 22.93 1.75 21.13
C LYS A 269 23.72 0.61 20.46
N GLY A 270 24.57 0.92 19.49
CA GLY A 270 25.45 -0.02 18.80
C GLY A 270 24.79 -0.81 17.67
N PHE A 271 23.65 -0.37 17.15
CA PHE A 271 23.00 -1.02 16.01
C PHE A 271 23.47 -0.39 14.69
N ARG A 272 23.88 -1.22 13.75
CA ARG A 272 24.18 -0.79 12.38
C ARG A 272 22.97 -0.93 11.46
N ARG A 273 22.98 -0.23 10.33
CA ARG A 273 21.94 -0.33 9.31
C ARG A 273 21.85 -1.75 8.72
N ALA A 274 20.64 -2.23 8.47
CA ALA A 274 20.40 -3.42 7.66
C ALA A 274 20.91 -3.23 6.22
N ASN A 275 21.60 -4.23 5.67
CA ASN A 275 22.08 -4.17 4.29
C ASN A 275 20.88 -4.14 3.34
N ARG A 276 20.90 -3.20 2.39
CA ARG A 276 19.94 -3.19 1.28
C ARG A 276 20.33 -4.36 0.36
N ILE A 277 19.46 -5.37 0.23
CA ILE A 277 19.60 -6.34 -0.85
C ILE A 277 19.18 -5.58 -2.10
N LEU A 278 20.14 -5.28 -2.98
CA LEU A 278 19.92 -4.69 -4.30
C LEU A 278 19.32 -5.73 -5.25
#